data_AF-A0A7V9UJX1-F1
#
_entry.id   AF-A0A7V9UJX1-F1
#
_cell.length_a   1.000
_cell.length_b   1.000
_cell.length_c   1.000
_cell.angle_alpha   90.00
_cell.angle_beta   90.00
_cell.angle_gamma   90.00
#
_symmetry.space_group_name_H-M   'P 1'
#
loop_
_entity.id
_entity.type
_entity.pdbx_description
1 polymer ?
#
loop_
_entity_poly.entity_id
_entity_poly.type
_entity_poly.pdbx_seq_one_letter_code
_entity_poly.pdbx_strand_id
1 'polypeptide(L)'
;FNAEMELEQKDQIIIYSSSRTHANAQAAEFDATWKICETLDYSHPGSLEFFLTERYCLYSSHKQKLYRSRIFHQPWPLKRASLSSFNSTMIESHKLPTPKGDPLLHYAEEISVDIWPLEEV
;
A
#
# COMPACT_ATOMS: atom_id res chain seq x y z
N PHE A 1 3.04 -13.19 -2.22
CA PHE A 1 1.82 -13.95 -2.56
C PHE A 1 1.43 -13.62 -3.99
N ASN A 2 0.78 -14.54 -4.71
CA ASN A 2 0.07 -14.24 -5.95
C ASN A 2 -1.36 -13.82 -5.59
N ALA A 3 -1.97 -12.98 -6.42
CA ALA A 3 -3.34 -12.53 -6.26
C ALA A 3 -3.99 -12.26 -7.63
N GLU A 4 -5.30 -12.42 -7.70
CA GLU A 4 -6.14 -11.82 -8.73
C GLU A 4 -6.65 -10.49 -8.20
N MET A 5 -6.57 -9.45 -9.02
CA MET A 5 -6.86 -8.08 -8.62
C MET A 5 -7.65 -7.39 -9.72
N GLU A 6 -8.67 -6.63 -9.33
CA GLU A 6 -9.41 -5.76 -10.23
C GLU A 6 -9.41 -4.34 -9.66
N LEU A 7 -9.21 -3.37 -10.55
CA LEU A 7 -9.30 -1.96 -10.23
C LEU A 7 -10.17 -1.29 -11.27
N GLU A 8 -11.21 -0.60 -10.81
CA GLU A 8 -12.01 0.28 -11.63
C GLU A 8 -11.97 1.70 -11.04
N GLN A 9 -11.70 2.68 -11.89
CA GLN A 9 -11.79 4.09 -11.54
C GLN A 9 -12.92 4.75 -12.33
N LYS A 10 -13.88 5.32 -11.60
CA LYS A 10 -14.97 6.13 -12.13
C LYS A 10 -14.88 7.51 -11.51
N ASP A 11 -14.41 8.49 -12.28
CA ASP A 11 -14.10 9.84 -11.81
C ASP A 11 -13.16 9.82 -10.59
N GLN A 12 -13.69 10.20 -9.42
CA GLN A 12 -12.98 10.22 -8.14
C GLN A 12 -13.21 8.97 -7.31
N ILE A 13 -13.97 7.98 -7.80
CA ILE A 13 -14.26 6.75 -7.09
C ILE A 13 -13.33 5.64 -7.58
N ILE A 14 -12.64 5.01 -6.64
CA ILE A 14 -11.87 3.78 -6.89
C ILE A 14 -12.63 2.61 -6.27
N ILE A 15 -12.81 1.56 -7.06
CA ILE A 15 -13.30 0.27 -6.62
C ILE A 15 -12.16 -0.72 -6.83
N TYR A 16 -11.72 -1.37 -5.76
CA TYR A 16 -10.60 -2.29 -5.81
C TYR A 16 -10.93 -3.57 -5.06
N SER A 17 -10.68 -4.70 -5.73
CA SER A 17 -10.77 -6.03 -5.16
C SER A 17 -9.45 -6.78 -5.35
N SER A 18 -9.11 -7.63 -4.40
CA SER A 18 -7.93 -8.48 -4.45
C SER A 18 -8.17 -9.78 -3.69
N SER A 19 -8.05 -10.91 -4.39
CA SER A 19 -8.15 -12.25 -3.80
C SER A 19 -6.83 -13.01 -3.95
N ARG A 20 -6.32 -13.56 -2.85
CA ARG A 20 -5.03 -14.28 -2.82
C ARG A 20 -5.16 -15.64 -3.51
N THR A 21 -4.32 -15.88 -4.52
CA THR A 21 -4.26 -17.12 -5.31
C THR A 21 -2.99 -17.95 -5.07
N HIS A 22 -2.14 -17.54 -4.13
CA HIS A 22 -0.87 -18.22 -3.85
C HIS A 22 -1.09 -19.61 -3.24
N ALA A 23 -0.45 -20.63 -3.81
CA ALA A 23 -0.51 -21.99 -3.28
C ALA A 23 0.02 -22.07 -1.84
N ASN A 24 -0.62 -22.89 -1.01
CA ASN A 24 -0.25 -23.15 0.39
C ASN A 24 -0.22 -21.91 1.30
N ALA A 25 -0.84 -20.80 0.88
CA ALA A 25 -1.07 -19.64 1.74
C ALA A 25 -2.50 -19.66 2.28
N GLN A 26 -2.71 -19.10 3.48
CA GLN A 26 -4.05 -18.82 4.00
C GLN A 26 -4.80 -17.93 3.01
N ALA A 27 -6.07 -18.23 2.70
CA ALA A 27 -6.90 -17.37 1.87
C ALA A 27 -7.00 -15.96 2.48
N ALA A 28 -7.04 -14.94 1.63
CA ALA A 28 -7.20 -13.55 2.05
C ALA A 28 -7.85 -12.72 0.95
N GLU A 29 -8.74 -11.84 1.37
CA GLU A 29 -9.54 -10.98 0.51
C GLU A 29 -9.39 -9.52 0.97
N PHE A 30 -9.49 -8.62 0.01
CA PHE A 30 -9.55 -7.19 0.21
C PHE A 30 -10.54 -6.63 -0.80
N ASP A 31 -11.57 -5.95 -0.31
CA ASP A 31 -12.56 -5.27 -1.12
C ASP A 31 -12.80 -3.91 -0.51
N ALA A 32 -12.50 -2.85 -1.27
CA ALA A 32 -12.73 -1.50 -0.82
C ALA A 32 -13.19 -0.59 -1.94
N THR A 33 -14.06 0.35 -1.58
CA THR A 33 -14.41 1.49 -2.42
C THR A 33 -14.08 2.76 -1.67
N TRP A 34 -13.33 3.66 -2.29
CA TRP A 34 -13.01 4.97 -1.70
C TRP A 34 -13.15 6.09 -2.72
N LYS A 35 -13.34 7.29 -2.20
CA LYS A 35 -13.35 8.52 -2.99
C LYS A 35 -12.03 9.27 -2.81
N ILE A 36 -11.44 9.71 -3.91
CA ILE A 36 -10.32 10.65 -3.98
C ILE A 36 -10.84 12.05 -3.66
N CYS A 37 -10.26 12.69 -2.65
CA CYS A 37 -10.65 14.00 -2.18
C CYS A 37 -9.57 15.04 -2.49
N GLU A 38 -9.43 16.05 -1.63
CA GLU A 38 -8.48 17.15 -1.78
C GLU A 38 -7.01 16.71 -1.67
N THR A 39 -6.14 17.50 -2.30
CA THR A 39 -4.69 17.36 -2.15
C THR A 39 -4.26 17.84 -0.78
N LEU A 40 -3.34 17.11 -0.17
CA LEU A 40 -2.69 17.46 1.08
C LEU A 40 -1.39 18.19 0.79
N ASP A 41 -0.92 18.97 1.76
CA ASP A 41 0.44 19.49 1.72
C ASP A 41 1.45 18.34 1.71
N TYR A 42 2.63 18.59 1.14
CA TYR A 42 3.71 17.62 1.19
C TYR A 42 4.03 17.25 2.65
N SER A 43 4.27 15.95 2.86
CA SER A 43 4.68 15.46 4.16
C SER A 43 6.02 16.09 4.57
N HIS A 44 6.22 16.24 5.88
CA HIS A 44 7.44 16.82 6.43
C HIS A 44 8.07 15.88 7.45
N PRO A 45 9.40 15.91 7.63
CA PRO A 45 10.06 15.08 8.63
C PRO A 45 9.40 15.18 10.00
N GLY A 46 9.16 14.03 10.62
CA GLY A 46 8.46 13.92 11.91
C GLY A 46 6.93 13.84 11.83
N SER A 47 6.32 14.06 10.66
CA SER A 47 4.89 13.78 10.45
C SER A 47 4.64 12.28 10.29
N LEU A 48 3.39 11.84 10.55
CA LEU A 48 3.01 10.44 10.36
C LEU A 48 3.02 10.06 8.88
N GLU A 49 2.55 10.95 8.02
CA GLU A 49 2.55 10.80 6.56
C GLU A 49 3.98 10.57 6.08
N PHE A 50 4.93 11.39 6.52
CA PHE A 50 6.33 11.25 6.16
C PHE A 50 6.88 9.88 6.59
N PHE A 51 6.58 9.45 7.82
CA PHE A 51 6.99 8.14 8.31
C PHE A 51 6.42 6.98 7.47
N LEU A 52 5.18 7.10 7.01
CA LEU A 52 4.51 6.06 6.24
C LEU A 52 4.94 6.03 4.76
N THR A 53 5.22 7.17 4.14
CA THR A 53 5.39 7.27 2.68
C THR A 53 6.80 7.59 2.21
N GLU A 54 7.61 8.30 2.98
CA GLU A 54 8.96 8.74 2.56
C GLU A 54 10.02 7.68 2.87
N ARG A 55 9.90 6.52 2.20
CA ARG A 55 10.77 5.36 2.40
C ARG A 55 11.75 5.18 1.24
N TYR A 56 12.97 5.68 1.39
CA TYR A 56 14.02 5.65 0.35
C TYR A 56 14.85 4.36 0.29
N CYS A 57 14.34 3.27 0.86
CA CYS A 57 14.88 1.92 0.72
C CYS A 57 13.73 0.92 0.60
N LEU A 58 13.79 0.06 -0.41
CA LEU A 58 12.95 -1.13 -0.49
C LEU A 58 13.72 -2.36 0.03
N TYR A 59 12.96 -3.31 0.57
CA TYR A 59 13.48 -4.60 1.04
C TYR A 59 12.74 -5.73 0.36
N SER A 60 13.47 -6.76 -0.03
CA SER A 60 12.90 -7.98 -0.62
C SER A 60 13.65 -9.19 -0.11
N SER A 61 12.98 -10.35 -0.10
CA SER A 61 13.59 -11.61 0.30
C SER A 61 13.51 -12.61 -0.84
N HIS A 62 14.62 -13.31 -1.11
CA HIS A 62 14.64 -14.37 -2.11
C HIS A 62 15.60 -15.49 -1.66
N LYS A 63 15.14 -16.75 -1.73
CA LYS A 63 15.90 -17.93 -1.28
C LYS A 63 16.52 -17.77 0.11
N GLN A 64 15.71 -17.30 1.09
CA GLN A 64 16.11 -17.06 2.49
C GLN A 64 17.19 -16.00 2.69
N LYS A 65 17.55 -15.24 1.65
CA LYS A 65 18.43 -14.07 1.76
C LYS A 65 17.59 -12.79 1.73
N LEU A 66 18.01 -11.82 2.53
CA LEU A 66 17.42 -10.49 2.55
C LEU A 66 18.23 -9.58 1.63
N TYR A 67 17.52 -8.76 0.87
CA TYR A 67 18.09 -7.79 -0.03
C TYR A 67 17.53 -6.40 0.27
N ARG A 68 18.35 -5.39 0.05
CA ARG A 68 18.00 -3.98 0.12
C ARG A 68 18.34 -3.32 -1.21
N SER A 69 17.49 -2.42 -1.66
CA SER A 69 17.84 -1.45 -2.70
C SER A 69 17.51 -0.05 -2.22
N ARG A 70 18.38 0.90 -2.55
CA ARG A 70 18.05 2.32 -2.41
C ARG A 70 17.07 2.68 -3.51
N ILE A 71 16.09 3.50 -3.16
CA ILE A 71 15.19 4.09 -4.13
C ILE A 71 15.11 5.59 -3.93
N PHE A 72 14.81 6.30 -5.00
CA PHE A 72 14.53 7.71 -4.96
C PHE A 72 13.22 7.98 -5.67
N HIS A 73 12.38 8.78 -5.04
CA HIS A 73 11.17 9.33 -5.62
C HIS A 73 11.03 10.76 -5.11
N GLN A 74 10.30 11.60 -5.83
CA GLN A 74 9.90 12.90 -5.28
C GLN A 74 8.95 12.68 -4.09
N PRO A 75 8.83 13.64 -3.14
CA PRO A 75 7.85 13.54 -2.07
C PRO A 75 6.46 13.22 -2.59
N TRP A 76 5.74 12.32 -1.92
CA TRP A 76 4.45 11.85 -2.41
C TRP A 76 3.42 12.99 -2.47
N PRO A 77 2.76 13.23 -3.63
CA PRO A 77 1.69 14.22 -3.75
C PRO A 77 0.37 13.65 -3.20
N LEU A 78 0.32 13.45 -1.88
CA LEU A 78 -0.78 12.78 -1.21
C LEU A 78 -2.09 13.57 -1.35
N LYS A 79 -3.19 12.86 -1.48
CA LYS A 79 -4.57 13.33 -1.39
C LYS A 79 -5.25 12.62 -0.22
N ARG A 80 -6.22 13.29 0.38
CA ARG A 80 -7.15 12.65 1.31
C ARG A 80 -8.03 11.65 0.53
N ALA A 81 -8.44 10.59 1.20
CA ALA A 81 -9.46 9.69 0.69
C ALA A 81 -10.52 9.43 1.76
N SER A 82 -11.76 9.22 1.32
CA SER A 82 -12.87 8.81 2.20
C SER A 82 -13.36 7.42 1.82
N LEU A 83 -13.57 6.56 2.81
CA LEU A 83 -14.04 5.20 2.61
C LEU A 83 -15.55 5.17 2.37
N SER A 84 -15.97 4.47 1.33
CA SER A 84 -17.38 4.19 1.06
C SER A 84 -17.76 2.79 1.55
N SER A 85 -16.87 1.81 1.33
CA SER A 85 -17.01 0.44 1.80
C SER A 85 -15.63 -0.18 1.99
N PHE A 86 -15.51 -1.09 2.94
CA PHE A 86 -14.27 -1.80 3.21
C PHE A 86 -14.55 -3.14 3.91
N ASN A 87 -13.99 -4.19 3.34
CA ASN A 87 -13.88 -5.51 3.95
C ASN A 87 -12.49 -6.05 3.65
N SER A 88 -11.79 -6.57 4.65
CA SER A 88 -10.52 -7.23 4.43
C SER A 88 -10.25 -8.29 5.49
N THR A 89 -9.67 -9.39 5.06
CA THR A 89 -9.15 -10.47 5.91
C THR A 89 -7.62 -10.53 5.88
N MET A 90 -6.96 -9.55 5.27
CA MET A 90 -5.51 -9.56 5.03
C MET A 90 -4.72 -9.67 6.32
N ILE A 91 -5.09 -8.91 7.37
CA ILE A 91 -4.40 -8.90 8.67
C ILE A 91 -4.63 -10.22 9.41
N GLU A 92 -5.88 -10.67 9.49
CA GLU A 92 -6.29 -11.91 10.14
C GLU A 92 -5.68 -13.15 9.47
N SER A 93 -5.44 -13.10 8.15
CA SER A 93 -4.74 -14.17 7.43
C SER A 93 -3.33 -14.45 7.96
N HIS A 94 -2.73 -13.47 8.65
CA HIS A 94 -1.45 -13.58 9.34
C HIS A 94 -1.57 -13.91 10.84
N LYS A 95 -2.78 -14.28 11.31
CA LYS A 95 -3.09 -14.56 12.73
C LYS A 95 -2.89 -13.35 13.65
N LEU A 96 -2.93 -12.15 13.08
CA LEU A 96 -2.93 -10.90 13.82
C LEU A 96 -4.38 -10.53 14.20
N PRO A 97 -4.58 -9.81 15.31
CA PRO A 97 -5.91 -9.38 15.71
C PRO A 97 -6.49 -8.36 14.74
N THR A 98 -7.82 -8.36 14.59
CA THR A 98 -8.54 -7.35 13.82
C THR A 98 -8.20 -5.95 14.31
N PRO A 99 -7.77 -5.03 13.42
CA PRO A 99 -7.50 -3.64 13.77
C PRO A 99 -8.72 -2.97 14.40
N LYS A 100 -8.47 -2.05 15.33
CA LYS A 100 -9.51 -1.26 15.99
C LYS A 100 -9.43 0.19 15.52
N GLY A 101 -10.59 0.81 15.35
CA GLY A 101 -10.72 2.19 14.89
C GLY A 101 -10.77 2.29 13.36
N ASP A 102 -10.97 3.51 12.89
CA ASP A 102 -11.07 3.79 11.46
C ASP A 102 -9.69 3.71 10.79
N PRO A 103 -9.61 3.20 9.55
CA PRO A 103 -8.36 3.17 8.81
C PRO A 103 -7.90 4.59 8.47
N LEU A 104 -6.58 4.80 8.48
CA LEU A 104 -5.97 6.01 7.94
C LEU A 104 -5.84 5.87 6.42
N LEU A 105 -6.31 6.86 5.69
CA LEU A 105 -6.41 6.82 4.23
C LEU A 105 -5.59 7.92 3.59
N HIS A 106 -4.64 7.53 2.74
CA HIS A 106 -3.91 8.41 1.85
C HIS A 106 -3.97 7.83 0.44
N TYR A 107 -4.21 8.70 -0.54
CA TYR A 107 -4.20 8.34 -1.94
C TYR A 107 -3.15 9.14 -2.69
N ALA A 108 -2.48 8.50 -3.64
CA ALA A 108 -1.67 9.18 -4.63
C ALA A 108 -1.87 8.47 -5.96
N GLU A 109 -1.70 9.23 -7.04
CA GLU A 109 -1.54 8.65 -8.38
C GLU A 109 -0.15 7.99 -8.49
N GLU A 110 0.25 7.65 -9.71
CA GLU A 110 1.60 7.16 -9.97
C GLU A 110 2.67 8.25 -9.78
N ILE A 111 3.87 7.79 -9.39
CA ILE A 111 5.09 8.59 -9.37
C ILE A 111 6.23 7.81 -10.02
N SER A 112 7.20 8.53 -10.56
CA SER A 112 8.44 7.92 -11.05
C SER A 112 9.38 7.57 -9.89
N VAL A 113 10.00 6.40 -9.97
CA VAL A 113 10.93 5.89 -8.95
C VAL A 113 12.23 5.45 -9.62
N ASP A 114 13.34 5.97 -9.14
CA ASP A 114 14.67 5.48 -9.48
C ASP A 114 15.05 4.34 -8.53
N ILE A 115 15.51 3.22 -9.08
CA ILE A 115 15.83 2.01 -8.32
C ILE A 115 17.27 1.60 -8.62
N TRP A 116 18.08 1.46 -7.56
CA TRP A 116 19.46 0.98 -7.67
C TRP A 116 19.52 -0.56 -7.60
N PRO A 117 20.65 -1.18 -8.01
CA PRO A 117 20.83 -2.62 -7.86
C PRO A 117 20.58 -3.13 -6.43
N LEU A 118 20.07 -4.36 -6.32
CA LEU A 118 19.87 -5.03 -5.04
C LEU A 118 21.21 -5.43 -4.41
N GLU A 119 21.36 -5.15 -3.12
CA GLU A 119 22.47 -5.57 -2.27
C GLU A 119 21.95 -6.59 -1.26
N GLU A 120 22.66 -7.71 -1.08
CA GLU A 120 22.40 -8.62 0.04
C GLU A 120 22.72 -7.91 1.36
N VAL A 121 21.85 -8.05 2.36
CA VAL A 121 21.98 -7.40 3.69
C VAL A 121 22.83 -8.26 4.63
#